data_AF-G9KD35-F1
#
_entry.id   AF-G9KD35-F1
#
_cell.length_a   1.000
_cell.length_b   1.000
_cell.length_c   1.000
_cell.angle_alpha   90.00
_cell.angle_beta   90.00
_cell.angle_gamma   90.00
#
_symmetry.space_group_name_H-M   'P 1'
#
loop_
_entity.id
_entity.type
_entity.pdbx_description
1 polymer ?
#
loop_
_entity_poly.entity_id
_entity_poly.type
_entity_poly.pdbx_seq_one_letter_code
_entity_poly.pdbx_strand_id
1 'polypeptide(L)'
;LNCSAYSEPSPKIEWKKDGTFLNLVSDDRRQLLSDGSLFISNVVHSKHNKPDEGYYQCVATVESLGTIVSRTAKLTVAGLPRFAS
;
A
#
# COMPACT_ATOMS: atom_id res chain seq x y z
N LEU A 1 1.78 -3.45 5.16
CA LEU A 1 0.73 -2.44 5.42
C LEU A 1 -0.57 -3.19 5.64
N ASN A 2 -1.08 -3.18 6.87
CA ASN A 2 -2.19 -4.04 7.22
C ASN A 2 -3.51 -3.49 6.70
N CYS A 3 -4.31 -4.34 6.07
CA CYS A 3 -5.68 -4.04 5.71
C CYS A 3 -6.51 -5.31 5.78
N SER A 4 -7.71 -5.20 6.34
CA SER A 4 -8.70 -6.26 6.39
C SER A 4 -10.08 -5.60 6.33
N ALA A 5 -10.99 -6.14 5.52
CA ALA A 5 -12.39 -5.73 5.47
C ALA A 5 -13.28 -6.97 5.38
N TYR A 6 -14.47 -6.87 5.96
CA TYR A 6 -15.40 -8.00 6.05
C TYR A 6 -16.77 -7.56 5.56
N SER A 7 -17.38 -8.39 4.72
CA SER A 7 -18.74 -8.25 4.21
C SER A 7 -19.20 -9.62 3.68
N GLU A 8 -20.50 -9.76 3.46
CA GLU A 8 -21.08 -10.90 2.74
C GLU A 8 -21.83 -10.34 1.51
N PRO A 9 -21.34 -10.57 0.28
CA PRO A 9 -20.16 -11.36 -0.10
C PRO A 9 -18.83 -10.68 0.28
N SER A 10 -17.75 -11.46 0.32
CA SER A 10 -16.41 -10.97 0.68
C SER A 10 -15.93 -9.85 -0.25
N PRO A 11 -15.29 -8.79 0.28
CA PRO A 11 -14.89 -7.66 -0.53
C PRO A 11 -13.62 -7.96 -1.34
N LYS A 12 -13.55 -7.44 -2.56
CA LYS A 12 -12.31 -7.37 -3.33
C LYS A 12 -11.42 -6.28 -2.75
N ILE A 13 -10.18 -6.63 -2.39
CA ILE A 13 -9.19 -5.68 -1.85
C ILE A 13 -8.21 -5.26 -2.93
N GLU A 14 -8.00 -3.95 -3.06
CA GLU A 14 -7.02 -3.33 -3.94
C GLU A 14 -6.26 -2.22 -3.19
N TRP A 15 -5.09 -1.83 -3.67
CA TRP A 15 -4.29 -0.78 -3.04
C TRP A 15 -4.04 0.39 -3.99
N LYS A 16 -4.11 1.60 -3.44
CA LYS A 16 -3.66 2.83 -4.08
C LYS A 16 -2.36 3.30 -3.46
N LYS A 17 -1.49 3.85 -4.30
CA LYS A 17 -0.33 4.66 -3.92
C LYS A 17 -0.46 6.03 -4.58
N ASP A 18 -0.41 7.08 -3.77
CA ASP A 18 -0.48 8.48 -4.22
C ASP A 18 -1.71 8.75 -5.11
N GLY A 19 -2.83 8.10 -4.81
CA GLY A 19 -4.10 8.21 -5.53
C GLY A 19 -4.27 7.24 -6.71
N THR A 20 -3.21 6.58 -7.17
CA THR A 20 -3.24 5.64 -8.31
C THR A 20 -3.29 4.20 -7.84
N PHE A 21 -4.11 3.36 -8.47
CA PHE A 21 -4.14 1.92 -8.17
C PHE A 21 -2.81 1.26 -8.52
N LEU A 22 -2.32 0.42 -7.61
CA LEU A 22 -1.14 -0.38 -7.83
C LEU A 22 -1.45 -1.52 -8.78
N ASN A 23 -0.62 -1.66 -9.81
CA ASN A 23 -0.59 -2.87 -10.62
C ASN A 23 0.42 -3.84 -10.02
N LEU A 24 -0.08 -4.86 -9.33
CA LEU A 24 0.76 -5.87 -8.66
C LEU A 24 1.12 -7.06 -9.55
N VAL A 25 0.57 -7.15 -10.78
CA VAL A 25 0.80 -8.29 -11.68
C VAL A 25 2.26 -8.38 -12.13
N SER A 26 2.95 -7.25 -12.20
CA SER A 26 4.36 -7.17 -12.63
C SER A 26 5.27 -6.55 -11.56
N ASP A 27 4.85 -6.56 -10.30
CA ASP A 27 5.62 -6.01 -9.17
C ASP A 27 6.15 -7.15 -8.30
N ASP A 28 7.37 -7.60 -8.57
CA ASP A 28 8.00 -8.71 -7.82
C ASP A 28 8.24 -8.38 -6.34
N ARG A 29 8.25 -7.09 -5.97
CA ARG A 29 8.55 -6.63 -4.61
C ARG A 29 7.31 -6.38 -3.79
N ARG A 30 6.16 -6.15 -4.41
CA ARG A 30 4.91 -5.83 -3.71
C ARG A 30 3.85 -6.90 -3.96
N GLN A 31 3.33 -7.46 -2.88
CA GLN A 31 2.38 -8.57 -2.94
C GLN A 31 1.15 -8.27 -2.10
N LEU A 32 -0.03 -8.62 -2.63
CA LEU A 32 -1.26 -8.64 -1.87
C LEU A 32 -1.34 -9.96 -1.11
N LEU A 33 -1.38 -9.91 0.21
CA LEU A 33 -1.55 -11.07 1.07
C LEU A 33 -3.03 -11.49 1.11
N SER A 34 -3.29 -12.72 1.56
CA SER A 34 -4.63 -13.31 1.62
C SER A 34 -5.60 -12.57 2.54
N ASP A 35 -5.09 -11.84 3.54
CA ASP A 35 -5.87 -11.01 4.45
C ASP A 35 -6.22 -9.63 3.86
N GLY A 36 -5.66 -9.26 2.71
CA GLY A 36 -5.78 -7.95 2.07
C GLY A 36 -4.61 -7.00 2.36
N SER A 37 -3.66 -7.40 3.20
CA SER A 37 -2.49 -6.58 3.54
C SER A 37 -1.54 -6.47 2.34
N LEU A 38 -0.95 -5.28 2.15
CA LEU A 38 0.11 -5.07 1.16
C LEU A 38 1.47 -5.36 1.81
N PHE A 39 2.16 -6.38 1.32
CA PHE A 39 3.52 -6.72 1.70
C PHE A 39 4.52 -6.11 0.69
N ILE A 40 5.60 -5.51 1.19
CA ILE A 40 6.69 -4.97 0.37
C ILE A 40 7.97 -5.64 0.87
N SER A 41 8.52 -6.56 0.06
CA SER A 41 9.65 -7.42 0.46
C SER A 41 10.99 -6.68 0.52
N ASN A 42 11.20 -5.71 -0.37
CA ASN A 42 12.39 -4.87 -0.41
C ASN A 42 12.00 -3.42 -0.77
N VAL A 43 12.34 -2.47 0.10
CA VAL A 43 12.06 -1.04 -0.08
C VAL A 43 13.23 -0.36 -0.78
N VAL A 44 12.96 0.23 -1.94
CA VAL A 44 13.90 1.01 -2.75
C VAL A 44 13.88 2.46 -2.28
N HIS A 45 15.05 2.93 -1.83
CA HIS A 45 15.27 4.31 -1.46
C HIS A 45 16.69 4.74 -1.87
N SER A 46 16.78 5.75 -2.73
CA SER A 46 18.02 6.42 -3.09
C SER A 46 17.82 7.94 -3.15
N LYS A 47 18.92 8.68 -3.33
CA LYS A 47 18.88 10.15 -3.43
C LYS A 47 17.92 10.67 -4.49
N HIS A 48 17.78 9.95 -5.61
CA HIS A 48 17.02 10.38 -6.78
C HIS A 48 15.82 9.48 -7.09
N ASN A 49 15.67 8.35 -6.41
CA ASN A 49 14.61 7.40 -6.68
C ASN A 49 14.07 6.80 -5.38
N LYS A 50 12.79 7.07 -5.09
CA LYS A 50 12.09 6.61 -3.88
C LYS A 50 10.71 6.08 -4.25
N PRO A 51 10.62 5.05 -5.12
CA PRO A 51 9.37 4.66 -5.75
C PRO A 51 8.37 4.04 -4.76
N ASP A 52 8.84 3.61 -3.59
CA ASP A 52 8.01 3.01 -2.53
C ASP A 52 7.61 4.00 -1.44
N GLU A 53 8.27 5.15 -1.31
CA GLU A 53 7.77 6.18 -0.40
C GLU A 53 6.50 6.81 -0.97
N GLY A 54 5.56 7.15 -0.09
CA GLY A 54 4.31 7.77 -0.51
C GLY A 54 3.16 7.50 0.44
N TYR A 55 1.96 7.79 -0.05
CA TYR A 55 0.71 7.63 0.67
C TYR A 55 -0.06 6.43 0.13
N TYR A 56 -0.35 5.48 1.00
CA TYR A 56 -1.00 4.22 0.67
C TYR A 56 -2.41 4.16 1.26
N GLN A 57 -3.35 3.65 0.49
CA GLN A 57 -4.72 3.41 0.92
C GLN A 57 -5.22 2.08 0.39
N CYS A 58 -5.90 1.33 1.23
CA CYS A 58 -6.60 0.11 0.87
C CYS A 58 -8.01 0.46 0.41
N VAL A 59 -8.48 -0.20 -0.65
CA VAL A 59 -9.79 -0.01 -1.25
C VAL A 59 -10.50 -1.35 -1.22
N ALA A 60 -11.65 -1.41 -0.55
CA ALA A 60 -12.47 -2.59 -0.44
C ALA A 60 -13.77 -2.38 -1.23
N THR A 61 -14.04 -3.26 -2.19
CA THR A 61 -15.21 -3.15 -3.07
C THR A 61 -16.06 -4.42 -3.01
N VAL A 62 -17.36 -4.23 -2.84
CA VAL A 62 -18.38 -5.26 -3.04
C VAL A 62 -19.25 -4.79 -4.19
N GLU A 63 -19.31 -5.55 -5.28
CA GLU A 63 -19.95 -5.13 -6.54
C GLU A 63 -21.42 -4.67 -6.35
N SER A 64 -22.14 -5.29 -5.42
CA SER A 64 -23.55 -4.95 -5.12
C SER A 64 -23.75 -3.85 -4.08
N LEU A 65 -22.73 -3.47 -3.30
CA LEU A 65 -22.87 -2.51 -2.19
C LEU A 65 -22.05 -1.23 -2.40
N GLY A 66 -21.00 -1.29 -3.20
CA GLY A 66 -20.09 -0.20 -3.48
C GLY A 66 -18.71 -0.36 -2.86
N THR A 67 -18.04 0.76 -2.62
CA THR A 67 -16.61 0.81 -2.29
C THR A 67 -16.35 1.69 -1.08
N ILE A 68 -15.46 1.21 -0.19
CA ILE A 68 -14.91 1.99 0.92
C ILE A 68 -13.39 2.10 0.79
N VAL A 69 -12.84 3.21 1.30
CA VAL A 69 -11.40 3.50 1.29
C VAL A 69 -10.90 3.65 2.72
N SER A 70 -9.76 3.03 3.02
CA SER A 70 -9.15 3.10 4.34
C SER A 70 -8.60 4.49 4.66
N ARG A 71 -8.18 4.68 5.92
CA ARG A 71 -7.27 5.75 6.31
C ARG A 71 -6.00 5.74 5.46
N THR A 72 -5.39 6.91 5.27
CA THR A 72 -4.11 7.04 4.58
C THR A 72 -2.95 6.61 5.47
N ALA A 73 -2.12 5.68 4.99
CA ALA A 73 -0.87 5.30 5.61
C ALA A 73 0.30 5.96 4.87
N LYS A 74 1.23 6.59 5.60
CA LYS A 74 2.43 7.19 5.01
C LYS A 74 3.61 6.23 5.17
N LEU A 75 4.26 5.88 4.06
CA LEU A 75 5.49 5.10 4.06
C LEU A 75 6.69 6.03 3.78
N THR A 76 7.61 6.10 4.74
CA THR A 76 8.88 6.83 4.62
C THR A 76 10.01 5.96 5.13
N VAL A 77 11.18 6.03 4.49
CA VAL A 77 12.38 5.35 4.98
C VAL A 77 13.12 6.24 5.97
N ALA A 78 13.46 5.70 7.13
CA ALA A 78 14.23 6.42 8.14
C ALA A 78 15.62 6.77 7.59
N GLY A 79 16.00 8.04 7.74
CA GLY A 79 17.34 8.52 7.42
C GLY A 79 18.27 8.44 8.63
N LEU A 80 19.57 8.29 8.38
CA LEU A 80 20.57 8.45 9.43
C LEU A 80 20.58 9.90 9.93
N PRO A 81 20.61 10.14 11.26
CA PRO A 81 20.75 11.47 11.78
C PRO A 81 22.11 12.05 11.37
N ARG A 82 22.12 13.26 10.82
CA ARG A 82 23.37 14.01 10.65
C ARG A 82 23.69 14.68 11.98
N PHE A 83 24.80 14.31 12.60
CA PHE A 83 25.37 15.09 13.70
C PHE A 83 25.93 16.38 13.09
N ALA A 84 25.33 17.52 13.45
CA ALA A 84 25.92 18.82 13.14
C ALA A 84 27.10 19.04 14.10
N SER A 85 28.29 19.29 13.53
CA SER A 85 29.43 19.81 14.29
C SER A 85 29.33 21.32 14.43
#